data_AF-A0A2W1ELP2-F1
#
_entry.id   AF-A0A2W1ELP2-F1
#
_cell.length_a   1.000
_cell.length_b   1.000
_cell.length_c   1.000
_cell.angle_alpha   90.00
_cell.angle_beta   90.00
_cell.angle_gamma   90.00
#
_symmetry.space_group_name_H-M   'P 1'
#
loop_
_entity.id
_entity.type
_entity.pdbx_description
1 polymer ?
#
loop_
_entity_poly.entity_id
_entity_poly.type
_entity_poly.pdbx_seq_one_letter_code
_entity_poly.pdbx_strand_id
1 'polypeptide(L)'
;MVNAKYVAFTVNKQTPFLQTPDQAYATVINCRPPTGKRAGYAHEVRSHNVPLAKVEGSLKRKRGDDGKRDNEQTTSLAISSCSASNATTPHATATARPLLNQQWQQRKPTRLRRGKVLSKGVDLDCWFIILSYSDPAQLLEMRSKIASCYRFLRDNPMLWKHSRVYYYGPDMPDPPPGLSEFQFAHLRHGHGCMDCGAPNTRKTFWAFLRRMCKDCLTNQVIKEYEAVALLKGQNGEDISFIRAALPSGIFDSWGNFVGVGPASTHALKTIYLRSDVNKIVAEYNCEAQLHASDASTEQPPAWLAAWIAAKAKKVEERQMFAKKMEQWEEMQRTARTTDYSAKKSRRKMFFKEKASQLHPPIGVKELEACPSYKRAITIPKDPNNTSWDLLKPKIVKEAAENAAKRTADDSRPPTASTSGISTPTSSMDGYPHTHPYLSMIMGLPPPDGRMF
;
A
#
# COMPACT_ATOMS: atom_id res chain seq x y z
N MET A 1 -15.65 -24.76 -3.40
CA MET A 1 -17.09 -24.98 -3.17
C MET A 1 -17.25 -25.98 -2.03
N VAL A 2 -17.68 -25.55 -0.85
CA VAL A 2 -18.10 -26.46 0.24
C VAL A 2 -19.43 -25.94 0.77
N ASN A 3 -20.44 -26.79 0.68
CA ASN A 3 -21.84 -26.55 0.95
C ASN A 3 -22.09 -26.61 2.46
N ALA A 4 -22.29 -25.46 3.11
CA ALA A 4 -22.59 -25.37 4.54
C ALA A 4 -24.10 -25.14 4.75
N LYS A 5 -24.91 -26.16 4.46
CA LYS A 5 -26.26 -26.26 5.05
C LYS A 5 -26.10 -26.96 6.40
N TYR A 6 -26.69 -26.40 7.46
CA TYR A 6 -26.86 -26.98 8.81
C TYR A 6 -25.77 -26.76 9.86
N VAL A 7 -25.28 -25.52 10.05
CA VAL A 7 -24.69 -25.12 11.34
C VAL A 7 -25.54 -24.01 11.95
N ALA A 8 -26.50 -24.39 12.79
CA ALA A 8 -27.22 -23.46 13.66
C ALA A 8 -26.30 -23.07 14.82
N PHE A 9 -25.90 -21.80 14.89
CA PHE A 9 -25.22 -21.25 16.05
C PHE A 9 -26.27 -20.89 17.11
N THR A 10 -26.34 -21.68 18.18
CA THR A 10 -27.01 -21.25 19.41
C THR A 10 -26.12 -20.22 20.11
N VAL A 11 -26.46 -18.95 19.94
CA VAL A 11 -25.88 -17.84 20.70
C VAL A 11 -26.44 -17.91 22.12
N ASN A 12 -25.58 -18.15 23.11
CA ASN A 12 -25.94 -17.98 24.51
C ASN A 12 -26.31 -16.51 24.73
N LYS A 13 -27.52 -16.24 25.24
CA LYS A 13 -27.98 -14.91 25.59
C LYS A 13 -27.02 -14.33 26.64
N GLN A 14 -26.21 -13.35 26.25
CA GLN A 14 -25.45 -12.55 27.20
C GLN A 14 -26.43 -11.73 28.04
N THR A 15 -26.30 -11.80 29.36
CA THR A 15 -26.92 -10.90 30.32
C THR A 15 -26.53 -9.44 29.99
N PRO A 16 -27.48 -8.50 29.92
CA PRO A 16 -27.18 -7.12 29.56
C PRO A 16 -26.36 -6.43 30.66
N PHE A 17 -25.21 -5.90 30.27
CA PHE A 17 -24.39 -5.02 31.10
C PHE A 17 -24.98 -3.61 30.98
N LEU A 18 -25.56 -3.10 32.06
CA LEU A 18 -26.06 -1.73 32.17
C LEU A 18 -24.88 -0.77 32.40
N GLN A 19 -24.28 -0.29 31.33
CA GLN A 19 -23.55 0.98 31.34
C GLN A 19 -23.92 1.75 30.08
N THR A 20 -24.62 2.87 30.28
CA THR A 20 -24.98 3.85 29.27
C THR A 20 -23.71 4.52 28.72
N PRO A 21 -23.45 4.50 27.40
CA PRO A 21 -22.49 5.41 26.79
C PRO A 21 -23.16 6.76 26.53
N ASP A 22 -22.49 7.83 26.93
CA ASP A 22 -22.85 9.20 26.60
C ASP A 22 -23.00 9.43 25.08
N GLN A 23 -23.94 10.31 24.74
CA GLN A 23 -24.39 10.72 23.42
C GLN A 23 -23.28 10.80 22.34
N ALA A 24 -23.45 10.02 21.27
CA ALA A 24 -22.76 10.24 20.00
C ALA A 24 -23.50 11.31 19.19
N TYR A 25 -23.01 12.55 19.22
CA TYR A 25 -23.45 13.59 18.28
C TYR A 25 -22.79 13.38 16.92
N ALA A 26 -23.61 13.15 15.90
CA ALA A 26 -23.22 13.21 14.50
C ALA A 26 -23.11 14.68 14.07
N THR A 27 -21.89 15.19 13.88
CA THR A 27 -21.67 16.51 13.28
C THR A 27 -21.17 16.38 11.85
N VAL A 28 -22.02 16.85 10.94
CA VAL A 28 -21.72 17.19 9.54
C VAL A 28 -20.68 18.32 9.55
N ILE A 29 -19.47 18.06 9.05
CA ILE A 29 -18.42 19.07 8.96
C ILE A 29 -18.65 19.89 7.68
N ASN A 30 -19.13 21.12 7.88
CA ASN A 30 -19.23 22.15 6.87
C ASN A 30 -17.97 23.04 6.99
N CYS A 31 -17.06 22.99 6.02
CA CYS A 31 -15.81 23.75 6.06
C CYS A 31 -16.05 25.21 5.61
N ARG A 32 -16.15 26.14 6.57
CA ARG A 32 -15.75 27.55 6.37
C ARG A 32 -14.68 27.90 7.41
N PRO A 33 -13.65 28.68 7.04
CA PRO A 33 -12.57 29.02 7.97
C PRO A 33 -12.99 30.20 8.87
N PRO A 34 -12.76 30.15 10.19
CA PRO A 34 -12.79 31.34 11.01
C PRO A 34 -11.38 31.94 11.13
N THR A 35 -11.29 33.19 10.72
CA THR A 35 -10.30 34.17 11.13
C THR A 35 -10.43 34.44 12.65
N GLY A 36 -9.32 34.53 13.39
CA GLY A 36 -9.34 35.06 14.78
C GLY A 36 -8.20 34.59 15.67
N LYS A 37 -7.59 35.52 16.41
CA LYS A 37 -6.32 35.42 17.16
C LYS A 37 -6.48 35.03 18.65
N ARG A 38 -5.31 34.65 19.23
CA ARG A 38 -4.85 34.66 20.67
C ARG A 38 -5.12 33.37 21.45
N ALA A 39 -4.33 32.94 22.45
CA ALA A 39 -2.96 33.17 22.95
C ALA A 39 -2.80 32.29 24.23
N GLY A 40 -1.57 31.93 24.62
CA GLY A 40 -1.21 31.76 26.04
C GLY A 40 -0.91 30.34 26.56
N TYR A 41 0.29 30.19 27.11
CA TYR A 41 0.94 29.04 27.76
C TYR A 41 0.30 28.61 29.10
N ALA A 42 0.44 27.33 29.50
CA ALA A 42 1.33 26.88 30.59
C ALA A 42 1.04 25.47 31.16
N HIS A 43 2.14 24.77 31.43
CA HIS A 43 2.45 23.75 32.45
C HIS A 43 2.09 22.25 32.31
N GLU A 44 3.18 21.46 32.31
CA GLU A 44 3.27 20.02 32.54
C GLU A 44 2.86 19.61 33.96
N VAL A 45 2.26 18.42 34.10
CA VAL A 45 2.26 17.62 35.33
C VAL A 45 2.55 16.15 35.01
N ARG A 46 3.62 15.65 35.62
CA ARG A 46 4.17 14.30 35.63
C ARG A 46 3.40 13.44 36.64
N SER A 47 2.77 12.33 36.24
CA SER A 47 2.11 11.41 37.18
C SER A 47 2.97 10.17 37.47
N HIS A 48 3.27 10.00 38.74
CA HIS A 48 4.05 8.92 39.38
C HIS A 48 3.27 7.59 39.44
N ASN A 49 4.01 6.48 39.40
CA ASN A 49 3.53 5.10 39.60
C ASN A 49 3.04 4.85 41.04
N VAL A 50 1.98 4.06 41.18
CA VAL A 50 1.43 3.57 42.46
C VAL A 50 1.76 2.08 42.65
N PRO A 51 2.34 1.64 43.77
CA PRO A 51 2.59 0.22 44.06
C PRO A 51 1.33 -0.52 44.57
N LEU A 52 1.13 -1.75 44.11
CA LEU A 52 0.05 -2.64 44.56
C LEU A 52 0.39 -3.29 45.91
N ALA A 53 -0.59 -3.25 46.81
CA ALA A 53 -0.55 -3.80 48.15
C ALA A 53 -0.57 -5.35 48.17
N LYS A 54 0.07 -5.89 49.22
CA LYS A 54 0.15 -7.30 49.59
C LYS A 54 -1.20 -7.83 50.09
N VAL A 55 -1.49 -9.09 49.80
CA VAL A 55 -2.41 -9.93 50.59
C VAL A 55 -1.68 -11.22 50.97
N GLU A 56 -1.68 -11.54 52.26
CA GLU A 56 -1.07 -12.71 52.89
C GLU A 56 -2.08 -13.84 53.18
N GLY A 57 -1.55 -15.06 53.28
CA GLY A 57 -2.17 -16.26 53.88
C GLY A 57 -2.74 -17.24 52.85
N SER A 58 -2.56 -18.56 52.89
CA SER A 58 -1.91 -19.54 53.78
C SER A 58 -1.92 -20.86 52.96
N LEU A 59 -0.88 -21.68 52.86
CA LEU A 59 -0.69 -22.85 53.72
C LEU A 59 0.57 -23.64 53.27
N LYS A 60 1.32 -24.07 54.29
CA LYS A 60 2.51 -24.94 54.30
C LYS A 60 2.30 -26.29 53.58
N ARG A 61 3.32 -26.76 52.85
CA ARG A 61 3.90 -28.11 53.05
C ARG A 61 5.42 -28.06 52.91
N LYS A 62 6.05 -28.92 53.72
CA LYS A 62 7.43 -28.95 54.20
C LYS A 62 8.12 -30.23 53.70
N ARG A 63 9.46 -30.15 53.55
CA ARG A 63 10.48 -31.20 53.34
C ARG A 63 10.56 -31.81 51.92
N GLY A 64 11.74 -32.10 51.37
CA GLY A 64 13.07 -32.18 51.98
C GLY A 64 14.19 -31.84 50.97
N ASP A 65 15.25 -31.33 51.56
CA ASP A 65 16.60 -31.15 51.03
C ASP A 65 17.36 -32.47 51.21
N ASP A 66 18.05 -32.93 50.17
CA ASP A 66 19.22 -33.80 50.29
C ASP A 66 20.05 -33.63 49.01
N GLY A 67 21.27 -33.15 49.19
CA GLY A 67 22.18 -32.81 48.12
C GLY A 67 23.10 -33.95 47.67
N LYS A 68 24.10 -33.53 46.87
CA LYS A 68 25.48 -34.05 46.75
C LYS A 68 25.91 -34.44 45.32
N ARG A 69 26.60 -33.47 44.70
CA ARG A 69 27.95 -33.49 44.11
C ARG A 69 28.40 -34.60 43.15
N ASP A 70 28.90 -34.11 42.01
CA ASP A 70 30.21 -34.34 41.35
C ASP A 70 30.61 -35.78 40.98
N ASN A 71 30.92 -36.03 39.69
CA ASN A 71 32.30 -35.93 39.16
C ASN A 71 32.41 -36.43 37.70
N GLU A 72 33.44 -35.92 37.03
CA GLU A 72 33.91 -36.10 35.65
C GLU A 72 34.34 -37.53 35.25
N GLN A 73 34.31 -37.81 33.93
CA GLN A 73 35.43 -38.24 33.06
C GLN A 73 34.89 -39.05 31.85
N THR A 74 35.04 -38.57 30.60
CA THR A 74 36.19 -38.75 29.67
C THR A 74 36.37 -40.19 29.16
N THR A 75 36.30 -40.36 27.82
CA THR A 75 36.99 -41.33 26.91
C THR A 75 36.05 -41.70 25.75
N SER A 76 36.19 -41.18 24.54
CA SER A 76 37.16 -41.46 23.45
C SER A 76 36.64 -42.48 22.41
N LEU A 77 36.45 -41.96 21.19
CA LEU A 77 36.82 -42.50 19.87
C LEU A 77 36.57 -43.98 19.52
N ALA A 78 35.82 -44.20 18.43
CA ALA A 78 36.22 -45.15 17.38
C ALA A 78 35.61 -44.76 16.02
N ILE A 79 36.50 -44.50 15.07
CA ILE A 79 36.28 -44.40 13.63
C ILE A 79 36.28 -45.83 13.06
N SER A 80 35.40 -46.15 12.11
CA SER A 80 35.78 -47.07 11.03
C SER A 80 34.83 -47.01 9.83
N SER A 81 35.46 -46.87 8.67
CA SER A 81 34.93 -46.80 7.31
C SER A 81 35.28 -48.07 6.54
N CYS A 82 34.41 -48.57 5.66
CA CYS A 82 34.71 -48.93 4.26
C CYS A 82 33.55 -49.67 3.57
N SER A 83 33.63 -49.68 2.24
CA SER A 83 32.57 -49.86 1.23
C SER A 83 32.55 -51.24 0.56
N ALA A 84 31.40 -51.61 -0.04
CA ALA A 84 31.16 -52.41 -1.29
C ALA A 84 31.85 -53.80 -1.48
N SER A 85 31.31 -54.88 -2.08
CA SER A 85 30.14 -55.14 -2.93
C SER A 85 30.02 -56.66 -3.28
N ASN A 86 28.79 -57.12 -3.63
CA ASN A 86 28.38 -58.26 -4.52
C ASN A 86 28.61 -59.73 -4.04
N ALA A 87 27.77 -60.75 -4.28
CA ALA A 87 26.50 -60.94 -5.02
C ALA A 87 25.79 -62.28 -4.61
N THR A 88 24.50 -62.42 -4.97
CA THR A 88 23.79 -63.62 -5.52
C THR A 88 22.41 -63.89 -4.88
N THR A 89 21.38 -63.87 -5.74
CA THR A 89 19.93 -64.09 -5.54
C THR A 89 19.54 -65.58 -5.47
N PRO A 90 18.32 -65.98 -5.03
CA PRO A 90 17.15 -66.00 -5.95
C PRO A 90 15.77 -65.60 -5.35
N HIS A 91 14.96 -65.04 -6.26
CA HIS A 91 13.50 -64.96 -6.37
C HIS A 91 12.57 -65.34 -5.20
N ALA A 92 11.78 -64.36 -4.75
CA ALA A 92 10.41 -64.56 -4.25
C ALA A 92 9.50 -63.37 -4.65
N THR A 93 8.53 -63.69 -5.51
CA THR A 93 7.23 -63.04 -5.79
C THR A 93 6.96 -61.63 -5.21
N ALA A 94 6.98 -60.64 -6.12
CA ALA A 94 6.45 -59.29 -5.89
C ALA A 94 4.91 -59.33 -5.77
N THR A 95 4.40 -59.14 -4.56
CA THR A 95 3.00 -58.74 -4.34
C THR A 95 2.89 -57.22 -4.48
N ALA A 96 2.08 -56.79 -5.45
CA ALA A 96 1.77 -55.39 -5.69
C ALA A 96 1.17 -54.75 -4.43
N ARG A 97 1.89 -53.79 -3.84
CA ARG A 97 1.34 -52.91 -2.80
C ARG A 97 0.32 -51.97 -3.45
N PRO A 98 -0.94 -51.94 -3.00
CA PRO A 98 -1.90 -50.97 -3.51
C PRO A 98 -1.44 -49.57 -3.09
N LEU A 99 -1.38 -48.65 -4.05
CA LEU A 99 -1.26 -47.22 -3.78
C LEU A 99 -2.47 -46.81 -2.94
N LEU A 100 -2.24 -46.68 -1.63
CA LEU A 100 -3.23 -46.18 -0.69
C LEU A 100 -3.53 -44.74 -1.09
N ASN A 101 -4.73 -44.52 -1.62
CA ASN A 101 -5.41 -43.23 -1.65
C ASN A 101 -5.38 -42.64 -0.24
N GLN A 102 -4.37 -41.84 0.09
CA GLN A 102 -4.37 -41.01 1.29
C GLN A 102 -5.35 -39.86 1.04
N GLN A 103 -6.62 -40.19 1.20
CA GLN A 103 -7.66 -39.23 1.48
C GLN A 103 -7.21 -38.47 2.72
N TRP A 104 -6.82 -37.20 2.56
CA TRP A 104 -6.44 -36.31 3.65
C TRP A 104 -7.64 -36.26 4.60
N GLN A 105 -7.61 -37.08 5.65
CA GLN A 105 -8.66 -37.06 6.65
C GLN A 105 -8.70 -35.66 7.20
N GLN A 106 -9.85 -34.99 7.02
CA GLN A 106 -10.14 -33.66 7.53
C GLN A 106 -10.03 -33.72 9.06
N ARG A 107 -8.81 -33.55 9.58
CA ARG A 107 -8.54 -33.51 11.01
C ARG A 107 -9.34 -32.33 11.54
N LYS A 108 -10.33 -32.64 12.38
CA LYS A 108 -11.13 -31.63 13.08
C LYS A 108 -10.16 -30.62 13.71
N PRO A 109 -10.39 -29.30 13.58
CA PRO A 109 -9.48 -28.30 14.14
C PRO A 109 -9.19 -28.62 15.61
N THR A 110 -7.91 -28.71 15.98
CA THR A 110 -7.50 -28.99 17.36
C THR A 110 -8.12 -27.91 18.24
N ARG A 111 -9.14 -28.29 19.02
CA ARG A 111 -9.79 -27.39 19.98
C ARG A 111 -8.76 -27.05 21.06
N LEU A 112 -8.13 -25.88 20.95
CA LEU A 112 -7.28 -25.33 22.00
C LEU A 112 -8.16 -25.21 23.26
N ARG A 113 -7.82 -25.97 24.31
CA ARG A 113 -8.48 -25.84 25.61
C ARG A 113 -8.21 -24.44 26.14
N ARG A 114 -9.26 -23.63 26.31
CA ARG A 114 -9.15 -22.31 26.97
C ARG A 114 -8.47 -22.48 28.33
N GLY A 115 -7.46 -21.66 28.61
CA GLY A 115 -6.77 -21.60 29.90
C GLY A 115 -5.49 -22.45 30.02
N LYS A 116 -5.12 -23.28 29.04
CA LYS A 116 -3.81 -23.96 29.04
C LYS A 116 -2.85 -23.21 28.13
N VAL A 117 -1.90 -22.48 28.72
CA VAL A 117 -0.78 -21.89 27.98
C VAL A 117 -0.04 -23.02 27.30
N LEU A 118 0.24 -22.87 26.00
CA LEU A 118 1.01 -23.85 25.25
C LEU A 118 2.39 -23.98 25.93
N SER A 119 2.71 -25.19 26.40
CA SER A 119 3.95 -25.45 27.13
C SER A 119 5.20 -25.36 26.25
N LYS A 120 5.01 -25.45 24.93
CA LYS A 120 6.04 -25.17 23.92
C LYS A 120 5.52 -24.02 23.07
N GLY A 121 6.29 -22.94 23.00
CA GLY A 121 6.03 -21.86 22.05
C GLY A 121 6.06 -22.38 20.61
N VAL A 122 5.47 -21.62 19.69
CA VAL A 122 5.69 -21.84 18.25
C VAL A 122 7.15 -21.52 17.96
N ASP A 123 7.81 -22.41 17.23
CA ASP A 123 9.22 -22.27 16.87
C ASP A 123 9.48 -21.03 16.00
N LEU A 124 10.69 -20.47 16.08
CA LEU A 124 11.06 -19.27 15.33
C LEU A 124 11.01 -19.49 13.82
N ASP A 125 11.34 -20.70 13.35
CA ASP A 125 11.23 -21.06 11.93
C ASP A 125 9.77 -21.07 11.46
N CYS A 126 8.85 -21.53 12.31
CA CYS A 126 7.42 -21.45 12.01
C CYS A 126 6.97 -19.99 11.90
N TRP A 127 7.43 -19.10 12.80
CA TRP A 127 7.16 -17.67 12.67
C TRP A 127 7.75 -17.06 11.41
N PHE A 128 8.97 -17.46 11.02
CA PHE A 128 9.59 -17.00 9.78
C PHE A 128 8.72 -17.37 8.56
N ILE A 129 8.27 -18.62 8.49
CA ILE A 129 7.41 -19.11 7.40
C ILE A 129 6.06 -18.41 7.40
N ILE A 130 5.42 -18.24 8.56
CA ILE A 130 4.10 -17.57 8.62
C ILE A 130 4.23 -16.11 8.14
N LEU A 131 5.25 -15.41 8.63
CA LEU A 131 5.44 -14.00 8.34
C LEU A 131 5.99 -13.75 6.93
N SER A 132 6.63 -14.73 6.28
CA SER A 132 7.06 -14.62 4.88
C SER A 132 5.88 -14.58 3.89
N TYR A 133 4.69 -15.03 4.30
CA TYR A 133 3.46 -14.92 3.50
C TYR A 133 2.63 -13.66 3.80
N SER A 134 3.06 -12.83 4.74
CA SER A 134 2.33 -11.62 5.16
C SER A 134 2.60 -10.44 4.22
N ASP A 135 1.69 -9.46 4.19
CA ASP A 135 1.91 -8.18 3.51
C ASP A 135 3.04 -7.39 4.20
N PRO A 136 4.05 -6.86 3.49
CA PRO A 136 5.07 -6.00 4.07
C PRO A 136 4.52 -4.82 4.91
N ALA A 137 3.35 -4.28 4.55
CA ALA A 137 2.69 -3.23 5.34
C ALA A 137 2.24 -3.76 6.72
N GLN A 138 1.72 -4.99 6.78
CA GLN A 138 1.34 -5.65 8.02
C GLN A 138 2.59 -5.94 8.87
N LEU A 139 3.69 -6.36 8.25
CA LEU A 139 4.94 -6.58 8.98
C LEU A 139 5.47 -5.30 9.64
N LEU A 140 5.37 -4.14 8.98
CA LEU A 140 5.74 -2.86 9.58
C LEU A 140 4.86 -2.52 10.79
N GLU A 141 3.56 -2.76 10.67
CA GLU A 141 2.62 -2.52 11.76
C GLU A 141 2.94 -3.42 12.96
N MET A 142 3.17 -4.71 12.72
CA MET A 142 3.57 -5.67 13.75
C MET A 142 4.91 -5.29 14.38
N ARG A 143 5.91 -4.90 13.58
CA ARG A 143 7.21 -4.42 14.07
C ARG A 143 7.07 -3.22 15.01
N SER A 144 6.13 -2.32 14.72
CA SER A 144 5.94 -1.09 15.47
C SER A 144 5.14 -1.28 16.75
N LYS A 145 4.19 -2.23 16.77
CA LYS A 145 3.24 -2.44 17.87
C LYS A 145 3.58 -3.61 18.79
N ILE A 146 4.36 -4.58 18.33
CA ILE A 146 4.61 -5.83 19.05
C ILE A 146 6.11 -5.97 19.30
N ALA A 147 6.53 -5.88 20.56
CA ALA A 147 7.95 -5.89 20.94
C ALA A 147 8.71 -7.18 20.54
N SER A 148 8.05 -8.34 20.55
CA SER A 148 8.64 -9.59 20.05
C SER A 148 8.85 -9.57 18.54
N CYS A 149 7.88 -9.07 17.78
CA CYS A 149 8.00 -8.89 16.33
C CYS A 149 9.07 -7.86 15.97
N TYR A 150 9.24 -6.79 16.76
CA TYR A 150 10.32 -5.82 16.54
C TYR A 150 11.69 -6.50 16.46
N ARG A 151 12.04 -7.30 17.48
CA ARG A 151 13.33 -8.00 17.55
C ARG A 151 13.43 -9.03 16.42
N PHE A 152 12.40 -9.85 16.26
CA PHE A 152 12.37 -10.89 15.24
C PHE A 152 12.56 -10.34 13.81
N LEU A 153 11.85 -9.27 13.45
CA LEU A 153 11.91 -8.65 12.12
C LEU A 153 13.15 -7.78 11.89
N ARG A 154 13.83 -7.36 12.96
CA ARG A 154 15.13 -6.70 12.89
C ARG A 154 16.23 -7.72 12.60
N ASP A 155 16.18 -8.86 13.29
CA ASP A 155 17.24 -9.87 13.24
C ASP A 155 17.11 -10.79 12.00
N ASN A 156 15.96 -10.78 11.32
CA ASN A 156 15.69 -11.58 10.11
C ASN A 156 15.41 -10.71 8.87
N PRO A 157 16.43 -10.06 8.27
CA PRO A 157 16.24 -9.16 7.13
C PRO A 157 15.67 -9.86 5.88
N MET A 158 16.00 -11.13 5.65
CA MET A 158 15.51 -11.92 4.51
C MET A 158 14.00 -12.13 4.52
N LEU A 159 13.36 -12.03 5.68
CA LEU A 159 11.91 -12.13 5.80
C LEU A 159 11.20 -11.04 5.00
N TRP A 160 11.73 -9.81 5.01
CA TRP A 160 11.19 -8.69 4.22
C TRP A 160 11.23 -8.96 2.72
N LYS A 161 12.33 -9.56 2.24
CA LYS A 161 12.46 -9.97 0.84
C LYS A 161 11.44 -11.04 0.49
N HIS A 162 11.31 -12.09 1.29
CA HIS A 162 10.35 -13.16 1.04
C HIS A 162 8.90 -12.66 1.05
N SER A 163 8.56 -11.82 2.03
CA SER A 163 7.24 -11.18 2.13
C SER A 163 6.93 -10.29 0.92
N ARG A 164 7.89 -9.47 0.49
CA ARG A 164 7.75 -8.63 -0.71
C ARG A 164 7.53 -9.46 -1.97
N VAL A 165 8.38 -10.45 -2.22
CA VAL A 165 8.32 -11.30 -3.42
C VAL A 165 7.03 -12.12 -3.44
N TYR A 166 6.61 -12.67 -2.30
CA TYR A 166 5.36 -13.42 -2.21
C TYR A 166 4.14 -12.54 -2.47
N TYR A 167 4.07 -11.37 -1.82
CA TYR A 167 2.86 -10.54 -1.86
C TYR A 167 2.73 -9.73 -3.17
N TYR A 168 3.84 -9.20 -3.69
CA TYR A 168 3.84 -8.34 -4.87
C TYR A 168 4.30 -9.02 -6.16
N GLY A 169 4.90 -10.21 -6.07
CA GLY A 169 5.45 -10.92 -7.21
C GLY A 169 6.79 -10.35 -7.72
N PRO A 170 7.31 -10.91 -8.82
CA PRO A 170 8.61 -10.52 -9.40
C PRO A 170 8.57 -9.16 -10.12
N ASP A 171 7.37 -8.63 -10.42
CA ASP A 171 7.21 -7.36 -11.14
C ASP A 171 7.59 -6.15 -10.28
N MET A 172 7.53 -6.28 -8.95
CA MET A 172 7.93 -5.22 -8.03
C MET A 172 9.45 -5.05 -8.05
N PRO A 173 9.97 -3.83 -8.29
CA PRO A 173 11.40 -3.56 -8.26
C PRO A 173 12.06 -3.97 -6.94
N ASP A 174 13.27 -4.51 -7.03
CA ASP A 174 14.13 -4.74 -5.87
C ASP A 174 14.62 -3.41 -5.29
N PRO A 175 14.93 -3.35 -3.98
CA PRO A 175 15.52 -2.17 -3.37
C PRO A 175 16.77 -1.70 -4.12
N PRO A 176 16.95 -0.39 -4.35
CA PRO A 176 18.15 0.13 -4.98
C PRO A 176 19.36 -0.05 -4.05
N PRO A 177 20.59 -0.04 -4.60
CA PRO A 177 21.81 -0.11 -3.80
C PRO A 177 21.82 0.94 -2.67
N GLY A 178 22.14 0.50 -1.45
CA GLY A 178 22.15 1.36 -0.26
C GLY A 178 20.83 1.44 0.51
N LEU A 179 19.76 0.80 0.02
CA LEU A 179 18.49 0.67 0.74
C LEU A 179 18.25 -0.79 1.16
N SER A 180 18.15 -1.04 2.47
CA SER A 180 17.78 -2.37 2.97
C SER A 180 16.31 -2.70 2.66
N GLU A 181 15.95 -3.98 2.62
CA GLU A 181 14.56 -4.44 2.40
C GLU A 181 13.59 -3.84 3.43
N PHE A 182 14.00 -3.71 4.69
CA PHE A 182 13.20 -3.02 5.71
C PHE A 182 13.01 -1.54 5.42
N GLN A 183 14.09 -0.82 5.08
CA GLN A 183 13.99 0.61 4.75
C GLN A 183 13.13 0.83 3.51
N PHE A 184 13.21 -0.07 2.53
CA PHE A 184 12.38 -0.03 1.34
C PHE A 184 10.90 -0.26 1.67
N ALA A 185 10.59 -1.28 2.46
CA ALA A 185 9.24 -1.51 2.97
C ALA A 185 8.73 -0.28 3.75
N HIS A 186 9.56 0.26 4.66
CA HIS A 186 9.22 1.45 5.43
C HIS A 186 9.01 2.68 4.54
N LEU A 187 9.83 2.89 3.50
CA LEU A 187 9.70 4.00 2.57
C LEU A 187 8.37 3.91 1.80
N ARG A 188 7.96 2.71 1.39
CA ARG A 188 6.73 2.50 0.63
C ARG A 188 5.46 2.49 1.48
N HIS A 189 5.47 1.76 2.59
CA HIS A 189 4.27 1.45 3.38
C HIS A 189 4.18 2.24 4.68
N GLY A 190 5.28 2.87 5.11
CA GLY A 190 5.29 3.66 6.32
C GLY A 190 4.37 4.88 6.23
N HIS A 191 4.14 5.48 7.40
CA HIS A 191 3.35 6.70 7.54
C HIS A 191 4.23 7.83 8.09
N GLY A 192 3.78 9.06 7.86
CA GLY A 192 4.48 10.24 8.37
C GLY A 192 5.53 10.78 7.42
N CYS A 193 5.72 12.09 7.41
CA CYS A 193 6.81 12.72 6.65
C CYS A 193 8.16 12.36 7.28
N MET A 194 9.14 11.99 6.46
CA MET A 194 10.48 11.61 6.91
C MET A 194 11.31 12.80 7.39
N ASP A 195 10.89 14.03 7.12
CA ASP A 195 11.61 15.24 7.54
C ASP A 195 10.97 15.89 8.76
N CYS A 196 9.68 16.25 8.69
CA CYS A 196 8.98 16.94 9.78
C CYS A 196 8.11 16.04 10.67
N GLY A 197 7.95 14.76 10.32
CA GLY A 197 7.09 13.84 11.07
C GLY A 197 5.58 14.04 10.85
N ALA A 198 5.14 14.95 9.97
CA ALA A 198 3.72 15.24 9.74
C ALA A 198 2.91 13.95 9.50
N PRO A 199 1.86 13.67 10.31
CA PRO A 199 1.14 12.40 10.29
C PRO A 199 0.39 12.22 8.97
N ASN A 200 -0.05 10.99 8.68
CA ASN A 200 -0.84 10.63 7.49
C ASN A 200 -0.20 10.94 6.13
N THR A 201 1.06 11.40 6.09
CA THR A 201 1.83 11.48 4.86
C THR A 201 2.09 10.07 4.32
N ARG A 202 1.68 9.81 3.07
CA ARG A 202 1.84 8.51 2.38
C ARG A 202 2.52 8.62 1.00
N LYS A 203 2.65 9.83 0.44
CA LYS A 203 3.23 10.02 -0.89
C LYS A 203 4.75 9.86 -0.83
N THR A 204 5.26 8.87 -1.55
CA THR A 204 6.69 8.64 -1.73
C THR A 204 7.15 9.29 -3.02
N PHE A 205 8.21 10.08 -2.95
CA PHE A 205 8.87 10.70 -4.08
C PHE A 205 10.07 9.83 -4.43
N TRP A 206 9.87 8.87 -5.34
CA TRP A 206 10.88 7.86 -5.68
C TRP A 206 12.17 8.46 -6.24
N ALA A 207 12.08 9.57 -6.98
CA ALA A 207 13.24 10.37 -7.38
C ALA A 207 14.16 10.69 -6.19
N PHE A 208 13.56 11.04 -5.05
CA PHE A 208 14.26 11.46 -3.84
C PHE A 208 14.37 10.36 -2.76
N LEU A 209 13.83 9.16 -3.02
CA LEU A 209 13.76 8.05 -2.05
C LEU A 209 13.26 8.52 -0.68
N ARG A 210 12.29 9.45 -0.68
CA ARG A 210 11.75 10.09 0.53
C ARG A 210 10.23 10.15 0.50
N ARG A 211 9.62 10.04 1.68
CA ARG A 211 8.19 10.32 1.89
C ARG A 211 8.04 11.67 2.57
N MET A 212 7.41 12.62 1.89
CA MET A 212 7.37 14.02 2.32
C MET A 212 5.96 14.58 2.27
N CYS A 213 5.62 15.50 3.19
CA CYS A 213 4.39 16.27 3.05
C CYS A 213 4.57 17.33 1.95
N LYS A 214 3.46 17.94 1.51
CA LYS A 214 3.51 18.98 0.48
C LYS A 214 4.41 20.15 0.89
N ASP A 215 4.32 20.57 2.15
CA ASP A 215 5.09 21.70 2.66
C ASP A 215 6.60 21.42 2.66
N CYS A 216 7.01 20.24 3.14
CA CYS A 216 8.42 19.83 3.10
C CYS A 216 8.93 19.71 1.66
N LEU A 217 8.12 19.19 0.73
CA LEU A 217 8.50 19.14 -0.67
C LEU A 217 8.75 20.54 -1.21
N THR A 218 7.77 21.43 -1.08
CA THR A 218 7.87 22.80 -1.60
C THR A 218 9.03 23.59 -0.98
N ASN A 219 9.33 23.37 0.31
CA ASN A 219 10.39 24.09 1.01
C ASN A 219 11.80 23.55 0.76
N GLN A 220 11.94 22.26 0.40
CA GLN A 220 13.24 21.62 0.23
C GLN A 220 13.69 21.54 -1.22
N VAL A 221 12.76 21.57 -2.17
CA VAL A 221 13.10 21.50 -3.59
C VAL A 221 13.38 22.89 -4.15
N ILE A 222 14.31 22.95 -5.09
CA ILE A 222 14.61 24.14 -5.88
C ILE A 222 14.48 23.79 -7.36
N LYS A 223 14.11 24.79 -8.17
CA LYS A 223 13.99 24.61 -9.63
C LYS A 223 15.37 24.68 -10.29
N GLU A 224 15.47 24.19 -11.51
CA GLU A 224 16.75 24.15 -12.25
C GLU A 224 17.47 25.51 -12.32
N TYR A 225 16.77 26.62 -12.58
CA TYR A 225 17.42 27.94 -12.62
C TYR A 225 17.99 28.39 -11.26
N GLU A 226 17.36 28.01 -10.15
CA GLU A 226 17.85 28.29 -8.79
C GLU A 226 19.02 27.36 -8.45
N ALA A 227 18.97 26.11 -8.90
CA ALA A 227 20.07 25.16 -8.72
C ALA A 227 21.32 25.63 -9.46
N VAL A 228 21.21 26.07 -10.72
CA VAL A 228 22.32 26.63 -11.51
C VAL A 228 23.00 27.80 -10.79
N ALA A 229 22.24 28.64 -10.08
CA ALA A 229 22.81 29.73 -9.29
C ALA A 229 23.64 29.24 -8.09
N LEU A 230 23.34 28.06 -7.55
CA LEU A 230 24.08 27.41 -6.46
C LEU A 230 25.22 26.51 -6.93
N LEU A 231 25.22 26.10 -8.21
CA LEU A 231 26.27 25.28 -8.82
C LEU A 231 27.49 26.16 -9.16
N LYS A 232 28.12 26.68 -8.11
CA LYS A 232 29.35 27.47 -8.17
C LYS A 232 30.44 26.79 -7.35
N GLY A 233 31.64 26.69 -7.92
CA GLY A 233 32.79 26.16 -7.20
C GLY A 233 33.39 27.18 -6.23
N GLN A 234 34.52 26.85 -5.60
CA GLN A 234 35.13 27.69 -4.55
C GLN A 234 35.53 29.08 -5.06
N ASN A 235 35.89 29.22 -6.34
CA ASN A 235 36.32 30.49 -6.94
C ASN A 235 35.16 31.20 -7.67
N GLY A 236 33.93 30.71 -7.52
CA GLY A 236 32.75 31.25 -8.20
C GLY A 236 32.61 30.77 -9.66
N GLU A 237 33.42 29.82 -10.09
CA GLU A 237 33.34 29.20 -11.40
C GLU A 237 32.02 28.44 -11.60
N ASP A 238 31.48 28.45 -12.82
CA ASP A 238 30.25 27.72 -13.13
C ASP A 238 30.52 26.22 -13.23
N ILE A 239 29.95 25.45 -12.30
CA ILE A 239 30.10 23.98 -12.26
C ILE A 239 28.80 23.28 -12.64
N SER A 240 27.92 23.96 -13.38
CA SER A 240 26.61 23.46 -13.79
C SER A 240 26.64 22.13 -14.56
N PHE A 241 27.79 21.74 -15.12
CA PHE A 241 27.98 20.44 -15.75
C PHE A 241 27.76 19.26 -14.78
N ILE A 242 27.91 19.44 -13.45
CA ILE A 242 27.66 18.38 -12.47
C ILE A 242 26.17 18.08 -12.25
N ARG A 243 25.25 18.79 -12.93
CA ARG A 243 23.80 18.49 -12.86
C ARG A 243 23.44 17.04 -13.19
N ALA A 244 24.23 16.38 -14.03
CA ALA A 244 24.05 14.97 -14.37
C ALA A 244 24.25 14.04 -13.15
N ALA A 245 24.96 14.51 -12.12
CA ALA A 245 25.18 13.83 -10.86
C ALA A 245 24.09 14.11 -9.80
N LEU A 246 22.99 14.79 -10.17
CA LEU A 246 21.89 15.10 -9.25
C LEU A 246 20.61 14.29 -9.53
N PRO A 247 20.00 13.65 -8.51
CA PRO A 247 18.65 13.13 -8.61
C PRO A 247 17.67 14.27 -8.89
N SER A 248 16.74 14.07 -9.83
CA SER A 248 15.79 15.10 -10.23
C SER A 248 14.36 14.59 -10.25
N GLY A 249 13.44 15.50 -9.98
CA GLY A 249 12.00 15.32 -10.12
C GLY A 249 11.42 16.31 -11.11
N ILE A 250 10.13 16.18 -11.38
CA ILE A 250 9.40 17.05 -12.31
C ILE A 250 8.19 17.68 -11.60
N PHE A 251 8.06 18.99 -11.74
CA PHE A 251 6.86 19.75 -11.44
C PHE A 251 6.10 20.15 -12.71
N ASP A 252 4.77 20.13 -12.64
CA ASP A 252 3.92 20.79 -13.65
C ASP A 252 3.92 22.32 -13.49
N SER A 253 3.16 23.01 -14.36
CA SER A 253 2.98 24.46 -14.31
C SER A 253 2.32 24.96 -13.02
N TRP A 254 1.57 24.10 -12.33
CA TRP A 254 0.88 24.39 -11.06
C TRP A 254 1.70 24.02 -9.81
N GLY A 255 2.92 23.50 -9.99
CA GLY A 255 3.80 23.10 -8.90
C GLY A 255 3.46 21.76 -8.27
N ASN A 256 2.70 20.89 -8.95
CA ASN A 256 2.49 19.52 -8.52
C ASN A 256 3.61 18.62 -9.02
N PHE A 257 4.06 17.70 -8.15
CA PHE A 257 4.97 16.64 -8.54
C PHE A 257 4.30 15.64 -9.46
N VAL A 258 4.84 15.50 -10.68
CA VAL A 258 4.32 14.61 -11.73
C VAL A 258 5.19 13.39 -12.01
N GLY A 259 6.45 13.35 -11.56
CA GLY A 259 7.28 12.15 -11.69
C GLY A 259 8.78 12.39 -11.59
N VAL A 260 9.53 11.35 -11.93
CA VAL A 260 11.01 11.36 -11.99
C VAL A 260 11.51 12.20 -13.17
N GLY A 261 12.50 13.06 -12.89
CA GLY A 261 13.14 13.93 -13.88
C GLY A 261 14.29 13.28 -14.66
N PRO A 262 14.98 14.09 -15.50
CA PRO A 262 14.70 15.50 -15.79
C PRO A 262 13.48 15.68 -16.71
N ALA A 263 12.95 16.91 -16.78
CA ALA A 263 11.88 17.26 -17.70
C ALA A 263 12.39 17.32 -19.15
N SER A 264 11.58 16.82 -20.10
CA SER A 264 11.89 16.86 -21.54
C SER A 264 11.17 18.00 -22.28
N THR A 265 10.16 18.62 -21.68
CA THR A 265 9.32 19.65 -22.30
C THR A 265 9.32 20.93 -21.48
N HIS A 266 9.19 22.07 -22.14
CA HIS A 266 9.19 23.39 -21.48
C HIS A 266 8.00 23.62 -20.53
N ALA A 267 6.90 22.88 -20.69
CA ALA A 267 5.75 22.94 -19.79
C ALA A 267 6.05 22.35 -18.40
N LEU A 268 7.09 21.51 -18.32
CA LEU A 268 7.50 20.79 -17.13
C LEU A 268 8.79 21.40 -16.59
N LYS A 269 8.92 21.43 -15.26
CA LYS A 269 10.05 22.05 -14.56
C LYS A 269 10.86 20.98 -13.85
N THR A 270 12.15 20.89 -14.17
CA THR A 270 13.09 20.05 -13.42
C THR A 270 13.32 20.65 -12.04
N ILE A 271 13.26 19.81 -11.02
CA ILE A 271 13.50 20.17 -9.62
C ILE A 271 14.55 19.25 -8.99
N TYR A 272 15.27 19.81 -8.01
CA TYR A 272 16.31 19.13 -7.24
C TYR A 272 16.07 19.35 -5.75
N LEU A 273 16.52 18.42 -4.90
CA LEU A 273 16.62 18.71 -3.47
C LEU A 273 17.76 19.70 -3.23
N ARG A 274 17.50 20.78 -2.50
CA ARG A 274 18.52 21.75 -2.11
C ARG A 274 19.66 21.10 -1.35
N SER A 275 19.35 20.12 -0.48
CA SER A 275 20.37 19.35 0.24
C SER A 275 21.31 18.59 -0.69
N ASP A 276 20.79 18.04 -1.79
CA ASP A 276 21.57 17.24 -2.73
C ASP A 276 22.46 18.16 -3.59
N VAL A 277 21.95 19.33 -3.98
CA VAL A 277 22.72 20.38 -4.66
C VAL A 277 23.87 20.86 -3.78
N ASN A 278 23.60 21.23 -2.54
CA ASN A 278 24.64 21.67 -1.61
C ASN A 278 25.67 20.56 -1.35
N LYS A 279 25.22 19.31 -1.24
CA LYS A 279 26.09 18.15 -1.02
C LYS A 279 27.02 17.90 -2.21
N ILE A 280 26.50 17.91 -3.45
CA ILE A 280 27.35 17.64 -4.63
C ILE A 280 28.36 18.76 -4.87
N VAL A 281 27.99 20.02 -4.58
CA VAL A 281 28.90 21.17 -4.64
C VAL A 281 30.01 21.03 -3.61
N ALA A 282 29.67 20.67 -2.36
CA ALA A 282 30.66 20.43 -1.32
C ALA A 282 31.60 19.26 -1.69
N GLU A 283 31.06 18.17 -2.22
CA GLU A 283 31.87 17.04 -2.69
C GLU A 283 32.80 17.43 -3.85
N TYR A 284 32.31 18.18 -4.84
CA TYR A 284 33.13 18.71 -5.93
C TYR A 284 34.29 19.57 -5.40
N ASN A 285 33.99 20.49 -4.49
CA ASN A 285 34.99 21.39 -3.91
C ASN A 285 36.08 20.63 -3.14
N CYS A 286 35.71 19.58 -2.41
CA CYS A 286 36.69 18.72 -1.74
C CYS A 286 37.60 17.99 -2.74
N GLU A 287 37.03 17.38 -3.79
CA GLU A 287 37.80 16.66 -4.82
C GLU A 287 38.71 17.62 -5.60
N ALA A 288 38.21 18.81 -5.95
CA ALA A 288 38.99 19.84 -6.61
C ALA A 288 40.18 20.28 -5.75
N GLN A 289 39.99 20.42 -4.44
CA GLN A 289 41.07 20.77 -3.52
C GLN A 289 42.10 19.64 -3.38
N LEU A 290 41.67 18.37 -3.34
CA LEU A 290 42.56 17.21 -3.28
C LEU A 290 43.45 17.10 -4.54
N HIS A 291 42.91 17.47 -5.69
CA HIS A 291 43.62 17.41 -6.97
C HIS A 291 44.27 18.74 -7.39
N ALA A 292 44.19 19.79 -6.56
CA ALA A 292 44.79 21.09 -6.85
C ALA A 292 46.33 21.05 -6.92
N SER A 293 46.96 20.11 -6.20
CA SER A 293 48.42 19.90 -6.23
C SER A 293 48.93 19.26 -7.52
N ASP A 294 48.06 18.61 -8.29
CA ASP A 294 48.40 17.87 -9.53
C ASP A 294 48.07 18.68 -10.81
N ALA A 295 47.69 19.96 -10.66
CA ALA A 295 47.06 20.79 -11.69
C ALA A 295 48.04 21.37 -12.74
N SER A 296 49.05 20.61 -13.18
CA SER A 296 50.05 21.08 -14.16
C SER A 296 49.61 20.95 -15.62
N THR A 297 48.36 20.56 -15.93
CA THR A 297 47.92 20.21 -17.29
C THR A 297 46.62 20.92 -17.69
N GLU A 298 46.60 21.51 -18.90
CA GLU A 298 45.50 22.30 -19.48
C GLU A 298 44.25 21.47 -19.87
N GLN A 299 44.27 20.15 -19.71
CA GLN A 299 43.13 19.28 -20.01
C GLN A 299 42.18 19.17 -18.80
N PRO A 300 40.86 18.99 -19.02
CA PRO A 300 39.94 18.63 -17.95
C PRO A 300 40.53 17.43 -17.20
N PRO A 301 40.79 17.55 -15.89
CA PRO A 301 41.51 16.52 -15.19
C PRO A 301 40.78 15.17 -15.33
N ALA A 302 41.50 14.09 -15.63
CA ALA A 302 40.90 12.77 -15.82
C ALA A 302 40.05 12.33 -14.60
N TRP A 303 40.43 12.78 -13.40
CA TRP A 303 39.66 12.58 -12.18
C TRP A 303 38.25 13.16 -12.27
N LEU A 304 38.07 14.34 -12.88
CA LEU A 304 36.79 15.04 -12.96
C LEU A 304 35.81 14.26 -13.84
N ALA A 305 36.28 13.82 -15.01
CA ALA A 305 35.47 13.01 -15.92
C ALA A 305 35.06 11.68 -15.26
N ALA A 306 36.01 10.99 -14.60
CA ALA A 306 35.74 9.74 -13.90
C ALA A 306 34.76 9.93 -12.73
N TRP A 307 34.94 10.99 -11.95
CA TRP A 307 34.09 11.31 -10.80
C TRP A 307 32.65 11.63 -11.23
N ILE A 308 32.47 12.49 -12.24
CA ILE A 308 31.14 12.81 -12.79
C ILE A 308 30.49 11.55 -13.35
N ALA A 309 31.21 10.76 -14.16
CA ALA A 309 30.66 9.54 -14.76
C ALA A 309 30.19 8.54 -13.68
N ALA A 310 30.98 8.35 -12.62
CA ALA A 310 30.62 7.48 -11.52
C ALA A 310 29.36 7.96 -10.76
N LYS A 311 29.22 9.28 -10.56
CA LYS A 311 28.04 9.86 -9.90
C LYS A 311 26.81 9.83 -10.81
N ALA A 312 26.96 10.18 -12.08
CA ALA A 312 25.90 10.16 -13.08
C ALA A 312 25.33 8.74 -13.23
N LYS A 313 26.19 7.72 -13.27
CA LYS A 313 25.76 6.30 -13.30
C LYS A 313 24.87 5.94 -12.11
N LYS A 314 25.24 6.35 -10.89
CA LYS A 314 24.42 6.11 -9.68
C LYS A 314 23.07 6.82 -9.75
N VAL A 315 23.05 8.03 -10.30
CA VAL A 315 21.81 8.79 -10.50
C VAL A 315 20.93 8.15 -11.56
N GLU A 316 21.50 7.66 -12.66
CA GLU A 316 20.79 6.95 -13.71
C GLU A 316 20.15 5.66 -13.18
N GLU A 317 20.90 4.83 -12.46
CA GLU A 317 20.39 3.62 -11.79
C GLU A 317 19.20 3.94 -10.88
N ARG A 318 19.32 5.02 -10.09
CA ARG A 318 18.26 5.50 -9.21
C ARG A 318 17.05 6.02 -9.98
N GLN A 319 17.25 6.73 -11.09
CA GLN A 319 16.16 7.21 -11.95
C GLN A 319 15.43 6.05 -12.62
N MET A 320 16.16 5.04 -13.12
CA MET A 320 15.56 3.82 -13.69
C MET A 320 14.73 3.09 -12.64
N PHE A 321 15.27 2.89 -11.44
CA PHE A 321 14.53 2.30 -10.32
C PHE A 321 13.25 3.10 -10.01
N ALA A 322 13.36 4.43 -9.89
CA ALA A 322 12.25 5.29 -9.54
C ALA A 322 11.15 5.28 -10.62
N LYS A 323 11.52 5.32 -11.90
CA LYS A 323 10.59 5.19 -13.03
C LYS A 323 9.88 3.84 -13.00
N LYS A 324 10.62 2.74 -12.77
CA LYS A 324 10.03 1.40 -12.66
C LYS A 324 9.05 1.30 -11.48
N MET A 325 9.37 1.93 -10.35
CA MET A 325 8.47 2.01 -9.20
C MET A 325 7.19 2.80 -9.50
N GLU A 326 7.29 3.99 -10.12
CA GLU A 326 6.14 4.79 -10.49
C GLU A 326 5.22 4.06 -11.50
N GLN A 327 5.81 3.41 -12.50
CA GLN A 327 5.09 2.58 -13.47
C GLN A 327 4.38 1.40 -12.81
N TRP A 328 5.06 0.69 -11.92
CA TRP A 328 4.46 -0.44 -11.21
C TRP A 328 3.31 0.03 -10.30
N GLU A 329 3.45 1.16 -9.60
CA GLU A 329 2.37 1.74 -8.79
C GLU A 329 1.17 2.18 -9.63
N GLU A 330 1.41 2.77 -10.82
CA GLU A 330 0.37 3.14 -11.78
C GLU A 330 -0.36 1.93 -12.31
N MET A 331 0.37 0.89 -12.70
CA MET A 331 -0.20 -0.38 -13.14
C MET A 331 -1.10 -0.98 -12.07
N GLN A 332 -0.65 -1.01 -10.81
CA GLN A 332 -1.45 -1.51 -9.69
C GLN A 332 -2.72 -0.67 -9.47
N ARG A 333 -2.63 0.66 -9.59
CA ARG A 333 -3.79 1.56 -9.43
C ARG A 333 -4.80 1.39 -10.57
N THR A 334 -4.30 1.29 -11.80
CA THR A 334 -5.11 1.08 -12.99
C THR A 334 -5.79 -0.29 -12.94
N ALA A 335 -5.06 -1.36 -12.61
CA ALA A 335 -5.63 -2.70 -12.46
C ALA A 335 -6.77 -2.75 -11.43
N ARG A 336 -6.59 -2.10 -10.26
CA ARG A 336 -7.65 -1.98 -9.25
C ARG A 336 -8.86 -1.21 -9.76
N THR A 337 -8.63 -0.12 -10.48
CA THR A 337 -9.70 0.72 -11.04
C THR A 337 -10.49 -0.05 -12.11
N THR A 338 -9.80 -0.78 -12.98
CA THR A 338 -10.39 -1.65 -14.00
C THR A 338 -11.19 -2.77 -13.36
N ASP A 339 -10.65 -3.46 -12.35
CA ASP A 339 -11.37 -4.50 -11.60
C ASP A 339 -12.62 -3.94 -10.91
N TYR A 340 -12.53 -2.77 -10.30
CA TYR A 340 -13.68 -2.10 -9.69
C TYR A 340 -14.75 -1.75 -10.72
N SER A 341 -14.36 -1.24 -11.89
CA SER A 341 -15.27 -0.95 -12.99
C SER A 341 -15.96 -2.22 -13.49
N ALA A 342 -15.20 -3.31 -13.69
CA ALA A 342 -15.72 -4.61 -14.10
C ALA A 342 -16.71 -5.18 -13.09
N LYS A 343 -16.40 -5.12 -11.78
CA LYS A 343 -17.30 -5.54 -10.70
C LYS A 343 -18.59 -4.74 -10.67
N LYS A 344 -18.52 -3.41 -10.81
CA LYS A 344 -19.71 -2.54 -10.90
C LYS A 344 -20.57 -2.87 -12.12
N SER A 345 -19.93 -3.13 -13.27
CA SER A 345 -20.62 -3.52 -14.51
C SER A 345 -21.35 -4.87 -14.35
N ARG A 346 -20.66 -5.90 -13.85
CA ARG A 346 -21.27 -7.21 -13.54
C ARG A 346 -22.47 -7.07 -12.59
N ARG A 347 -22.33 -6.24 -11.57
CA ARG A 347 -23.39 -5.96 -10.60
C ARG A 347 -24.60 -5.25 -11.22
N LYS A 348 -24.36 -4.29 -12.11
CA LYS A 348 -25.40 -3.60 -12.89
C LYS A 348 -26.19 -4.59 -13.75
N MET A 349 -25.50 -5.45 -14.49
CA MET A 349 -26.13 -6.46 -15.35
C MET A 349 -26.95 -7.47 -14.54
N PHE A 350 -26.36 -8.04 -13.49
CA PHE A 350 -27.03 -9.01 -12.62
C PHE A 350 -28.31 -8.47 -11.99
N PHE A 351 -28.30 -7.23 -11.47
CA PHE A 351 -29.50 -6.64 -10.88
C PHE A 351 -30.56 -6.27 -11.92
N LYS A 352 -30.16 -5.86 -13.14
CA LYS A 352 -31.13 -5.63 -14.23
C LYS A 352 -31.84 -6.93 -14.61
N GLU A 353 -31.08 -8.00 -14.80
CA GLU A 353 -31.63 -9.33 -15.12
C GLU A 353 -32.55 -9.85 -14.01
N LYS A 354 -32.14 -9.71 -12.74
CA LYS A 354 -32.98 -10.14 -11.62
C LYS A 354 -34.25 -9.30 -11.45
N ALA A 355 -34.19 -8.01 -11.76
CA ALA A 355 -35.35 -7.11 -11.69
C ALA A 355 -36.37 -7.40 -12.80
N SER A 356 -35.92 -7.78 -14.00
CA SER A 356 -36.84 -8.17 -15.08
C SER A 356 -37.53 -9.50 -14.83
N GLN A 357 -36.99 -10.34 -13.92
CA GLN A 357 -37.61 -11.60 -13.49
C GLN A 357 -38.65 -11.43 -12.36
N LEU A 358 -38.85 -10.21 -11.85
CA LEU A 358 -39.86 -9.95 -10.81
C LEU A 358 -41.28 -9.94 -11.37
N HIS A 359 -42.27 -10.07 -10.49
CA HIS A 359 -43.69 -9.98 -10.83
C HIS A 359 -44.34 -8.93 -9.90
N PRO A 360 -44.75 -7.76 -10.43
CA PRO A 360 -44.54 -7.29 -11.79
C PRO A 360 -43.04 -7.05 -12.11
N PRO A 361 -42.62 -7.18 -13.39
CA PRO A 361 -41.24 -6.93 -13.79
C PRO A 361 -40.91 -5.45 -13.68
N ILE A 362 -39.75 -5.12 -13.11
CA ILE A 362 -39.30 -3.72 -12.99
C ILE A 362 -38.44 -3.39 -14.20
N GLY A 363 -38.87 -2.42 -15.00
CA GLY A 363 -38.15 -1.99 -16.20
C GLY A 363 -36.83 -1.31 -15.88
N VAL A 364 -35.90 -1.28 -16.85
CA VAL A 364 -34.57 -0.66 -16.68
C VAL A 364 -34.67 0.81 -16.25
N LYS A 365 -35.58 1.58 -16.84
CA LYS A 365 -35.78 3.01 -16.51
C LYS A 365 -36.29 3.21 -15.09
N GLU A 366 -37.17 2.34 -14.61
CA GLU A 366 -37.73 2.38 -13.26
C GLU A 366 -36.69 1.98 -12.22
N LEU A 367 -35.93 0.93 -12.53
CA LEU A 367 -34.82 0.49 -11.69
C LEU A 367 -33.75 1.57 -11.57
N GLU A 368 -33.40 2.24 -12.67
CA GLU A 368 -32.46 3.37 -12.67
C GLU A 368 -33.00 4.60 -11.94
N ALA A 369 -34.32 4.71 -11.70
CA ALA A 369 -34.91 5.76 -10.86
C ALA A 369 -34.82 5.44 -9.35
N CYS A 370 -34.64 4.17 -8.97
CA CYS A 370 -34.60 3.73 -7.57
C CYS A 370 -33.29 4.14 -6.86
N PRO A 371 -33.33 4.97 -5.79
CA PRO A 371 -32.13 5.39 -5.06
C PRO A 371 -31.34 4.22 -4.44
N SER A 372 -32.03 3.16 -4.00
CA SER A 372 -31.35 1.97 -3.44
C SER A 372 -30.59 1.20 -4.52
N TYR A 373 -31.10 1.16 -5.76
CA TYR A 373 -30.38 0.57 -6.88
C TYR A 373 -29.11 1.36 -7.22
N LYS A 374 -29.21 2.70 -7.33
CA LYS A 374 -28.05 3.57 -7.61
C LYS A 374 -26.92 3.35 -6.61
N ARG A 375 -27.24 3.29 -5.32
CA ARG A 375 -26.26 3.01 -4.25
C ARG A 375 -25.71 1.58 -4.32
N ALA A 376 -26.52 0.62 -4.73
CA ALA A 376 -26.11 -0.78 -4.79
C ALA A 376 -25.11 -1.05 -5.92
N ILE A 377 -25.25 -0.40 -7.09
CA ILE A 377 -24.35 -0.59 -8.24
C ILE A 377 -23.02 0.16 -8.11
N THR A 378 -22.92 1.17 -7.23
CA THR A 378 -21.65 1.87 -6.97
C THR A 378 -20.66 1.06 -6.13
N ILE A 379 -21.12 -0.02 -5.49
CA ILE A 379 -20.29 -0.88 -4.63
C ILE A 379 -19.42 -1.79 -5.52
N PRO A 380 -18.07 -1.71 -5.46
CA PRO A 380 -17.17 -2.54 -6.27
C PRO A 380 -17.03 -3.95 -5.65
N LYS A 381 -18.13 -4.70 -5.59
CA LYS A 381 -18.17 -6.09 -5.12
C LYS A 381 -18.90 -6.94 -6.13
N ASP A 382 -18.47 -8.19 -6.26
CA ASP A 382 -19.15 -9.15 -7.12
C ASP A 382 -20.62 -9.31 -6.73
N PRO A 383 -21.53 -9.39 -7.73
CA PRO A 383 -22.93 -9.68 -7.46
C PRO A 383 -23.08 -11.06 -6.82
N ASN A 384 -23.99 -11.17 -5.86
CA ASN A 384 -24.40 -12.44 -5.29
C ASN A 384 -25.87 -12.38 -4.86
N ASN A 385 -26.48 -13.56 -4.67
CA ASN A 385 -27.90 -13.68 -4.33
C ASN A 385 -28.23 -12.95 -3.02
N THR A 386 -27.38 -13.05 -1.99
CA THR A 386 -27.58 -12.36 -0.72
C THR A 386 -27.73 -10.85 -0.89
N SER A 387 -26.90 -10.25 -1.74
CA SER A 387 -26.97 -8.81 -2.01
C SER A 387 -28.19 -8.42 -2.83
N TRP A 388 -28.73 -9.34 -3.64
CA TRP A 388 -30.01 -9.16 -4.32
C TRP A 388 -31.18 -9.25 -3.34
N ASP A 389 -31.19 -10.24 -2.45
CA ASP A 389 -32.27 -10.44 -1.48
C ASP A 389 -32.42 -9.23 -0.54
N LEU A 390 -31.31 -8.57 -0.21
CA LEU A 390 -31.32 -7.30 0.55
C LEU A 390 -31.79 -6.09 -0.27
N LEU A 391 -31.59 -6.10 -1.59
CA LEU A 391 -31.95 -5.00 -2.48
C LEU A 391 -33.40 -5.09 -2.96
N LYS A 392 -33.86 -6.30 -3.31
CA LYS A 392 -35.18 -6.61 -3.84
C LYS A 392 -36.34 -5.92 -3.11
N PRO A 393 -36.51 -6.04 -1.77
CA PRO A 393 -37.63 -5.41 -1.09
C PRO A 393 -37.63 -3.89 -1.19
N LYS A 394 -36.43 -3.27 -1.28
CA LYS A 394 -36.28 -1.82 -1.40
C LYS A 394 -36.67 -1.33 -2.79
N ILE A 395 -36.17 -1.99 -3.84
CA ILE A 395 -36.47 -1.59 -5.22
C ILE A 395 -37.94 -1.84 -5.58
N VAL A 396 -38.57 -2.89 -5.03
CA VAL A 396 -40.00 -3.14 -5.26
C VAL A 396 -40.84 -2.02 -4.64
N LYS A 397 -40.53 -1.63 -3.40
CA LYS A 397 -41.20 -0.51 -2.72
C LYS A 397 -40.97 0.81 -3.47
N GLU A 398 -39.72 1.14 -3.78
CA GLU A 398 -39.35 2.38 -4.48
C GLU A 398 -39.96 2.45 -5.89
N ALA A 399 -40.00 1.33 -6.63
CA ALA A 399 -40.61 1.29 -7.96
C ALA A 399 -42.13 1.51 -7.89
N ALA A 400 -42.82 0.89 -6.92
CA ALA A 400 -44.25 1.11 -6.71
C ALA A 400 -44.57 2.56 -6.34
N GLU A 401 -43.79 3.16 -5.43
CA GLU A 401 -43.92 4.59 -5.06
C GLU A 401 -43.68 5.51 -6.27
N ASN A 402 -42.69 5.21 -7.10
CA ASN A 402 -42.40 5.97 -8.31
C ASN A 402 -43.50 5.83 -9.37
N ALA A 403 -44.10 4.64 -9.51
CA ALA A 403 -45.23 4.41 -10.40
C ALA A 403 -46.46 5.20 -9.93
N ALA A 404 -46.79 5.17 -8.64
CA ALA A 404 -47.92 5.90 -8.06
C ALA A 404 -47.77 7.43 -8.21
N LYS A 405 -46.54 7.96 -8.09
CA LYS A 405 -46.26 9.39 -8.32
C LYS A 405 -46.50 9.78 -9.78
N ARG A 406 -46.05 8.97 -10.74
CA ARG A 406 -46.29 9.24 -12.17
C ARG A 406 -47.77 9.28 -12.49
N THR A 407 -48.55 8.34 -11.97
CA THR A 407 -50.01 8.35 -12.16
C THR A 407 -50.70 9.57 -11.55
N ALA A 408 -50.16 10.13 -10.46
CA ALA A 408 -50.67 11.34 -9.82
C ALA A 408 -50.31 12.62 -10.61
N ASP A 409 -49.14 12.68 -11.23
CA ASP A 409 -48.75 13.80 -12.10
C ASP A 409 -49.52 13.78 -13.43
N ASP A 410 -49.75 12.60 -14.02
CA ASP A 410 -50.51 12.45 -15.28
C ASP A 410 -52.02 12.75 -15.12
N SER A 411 -52.56 12.70 -13.90
CA SER A 411 -53.97 13.00 -13.61
C SER A 411 -54.22 14.47 -13.26
N ARG A 412 -53.19 15.33 -13.32
CA ARG A 412 -53.31 16.77 -13.09
C ARG A 412 -53.73 17.48 -14.39
N PRO A 413 -54.88 18.17 -14.45
CA PRO A 413 -55.31 18.86 -15.67
C PRO A 413 -54.32 19.98 -16.05
N PRO A 414 -54.13 20.29 -17.34
CA PRO A 414 -53.26 21.36 -17.77
C PRO A 414 -53.84 22.71 -17.33
N THR A 415 -53.33 23.28 -16.24
CA THR A 415 -53.56 24.69 -15.95
C THR A 415 -52.81 25.51 -16.99
N ALA A 416 -53.56 26.14 -17.87
CA ALA A 416 -53.07 27.13 -18.82
C ALA A 416 -52.32 28.24 -18.08
N SER A 417 -51.09 28.49 -18.47
CA SER A 417 -50.46 29.81 -18.34
C SER A 417 -49.64 30.05 -19.60
N THR A 418 -50.32 30.63 -20.55
CA THR A 418 -49.78 31.38 -21.69
C THR A 418 -48.87 32.50 -21.19
N SER A 419 -47.63 32.50 -21.67
CA SER A 419 -46.98 33.66 -22.29
C SER A 419 -45.64 33.18 -22.85
N GLY A 420 -45.59 33.01 -24.17
CA GLY A 420 -44.39 32.66 -24.89
C GLY A 420 -43.48 33.86 -25.09
N ILE A 421 -42.19 33.57 -25.27
CA ILE A 421 -41.30 34.25 -26.22
C ILE A 421 -40.46 33.13 -26.83
N SER A 422 -40.59 32.96 -28.14
CA SER A 422 -39.83 32.03 -28.97
C SER A 422 -38.87 32.81 -29.85
N THR A 423 -37.57 32.47 -29.85
CA THR A 423 -36.65 32.36 -31.02
C THR A 423 -35.19 32.21 -30.54
N PRO A 424 -34.26 31.70 -31.36
CA PRO A 424 -34.29 30.48 -32.15
C PRO A 424 -33.06 29.57 -31.90
N THR A 425 -33.15 28.39 -32.50
CA THR A 425 -32.20 27.29 -32.63
C THR A 425 -30.76 27.72 -32.99
N SER A 426 -29.77 27.21 -32.27
CA SER A 426 -28.39 27.06 -32.75
C SER A 426 -27.84 25.71 -32.30
N SER A 427 -27.42 24.93 -33.29
CA SER A 427 -26.76 23.63 -33.16
C SER A 427 -25.46 23.75 -32.36
N MET A 428 -25.28 22.90 -31.36
CA MET A 428 -23.96 22.54 -30.86
C MET A 428 -23.95 21.04 -30.58
N ASP A 429 -23.31 20.33 -31.48
CA ASP A 429 -22.90 18.94 -31.35
C ASP A 429 -22.18 18.70 -30.03
N GLY A 430 -22.57 17.62 -29.36
CA GLY A 430 -21.85 17.11 -28.19
C GLY A 430 -20.52 16.51 -28.61
N TYR A 431 -19.45 17.30 -28.49
CA TYR A 431 -18.11 16.75 -28.46
C TYR A 431 -17.85 16.04 -27.11
N PRO A 432 -17.30 14.82 -27.12
CA PRO A 432 -16.83 14.18 -25.90
C PRO A 432 -15.54 14.87 -25.43
N HIS A 433 -15.53 15.35 -24.19
CA HIS A 433 -14.29 15.72 -23.51
C HIS A 433 -13.46 14.45 -23.23
N THR A 434 -12.61 14.09 -24.18
CA THR A 434 -11.44 13.24 -23.95
C THR A 434 -10.34 14.10 -23.33
N HIS A 435 -9.91 13.77 -22.11
CA HIS A 435 -8.73 14.35 -21.49
C HIS A 435 -7.49 13.99 -22.35
N PRO A 436 -6.77 14.96 -22.96
CA PRO A 436 -5.70 14.67 -23.91
C PRO A 436 -4.38 14.19 -23.27
N TYR A 437 -4.34 13.97 -21.95
CA TYR A 437 -3.11 13.59 -21.25
C TYR A 437 -2.88 12.07 -21.19
N LEU A 438 -3.92 11.26 -21.41
CA LEU A 438 -3.84 9.80 -21.31
C LEU A 438 -3.40 9.10 -22.60
N SER A 439 -3.56 9.74 -23.76
CA SER A 439 -3.15 9.20 -25.06
C SER A 439 -1.65 9.34 -25.33
N MET A 440 -0.98 10.34 -24.73
CA MET A 440 0.46 10.58 -24.94
C MET A 440 1.37 9.61 -24.17
N ILE A 441 0.85 8.92 -23.16
CA ILE A 441 1.63 7.98 -22.34
C ILE A 441 1.67 6.56 -22.94
N MET A 442 0.79 6.25 -23.90
CA MET A 442 0.56 4.86 -24.36
C MET A 442 1.07 4.56 -25.78
N GLY A 443 1.72 5.49 -26.49
CA GLY A 443 2.37 5.20 -27.78
C GLY A 443 1.48 4.52 -28.83
N LEU A 444 0.19 4.86 -28.88
CA LEU A 444 -0.73 4.33 -29.89
C LEU A 444 -0.64 5.13 -31.19
N PRO A 445 -0.58 4.48 -32.36
CA PRO A 445 -0.51 5.16 -33.64
C PRO A 445 -1.84 5.89 -33.96
N PRO A 446 -1.81 6.99 -34.73
CA PRO A 446 -3.01 7.75 -35.07
C PRO A 446 -3.93 6.92 -35.98
N PRO A 447 -5.27 7.07 -35.86
CA PRO A 447 -6.20 6.38 -36.74
C PRO A 447 -6.21 7.01 -38.14
N ASP A 448 -6.06 6.16 -39.15
CA ASP A 448 -6.16 6.50 -40.57
C ASP A 448 -7.49 7.21 -40.88
N GLY A 449 -7.39 8.44 -41.35
CA GLY A 449 -8.50 9.16 -41.96
C GLY A 449 -8.69 8.68 -43.40
N ARG A 450 -9.71 7.85 -43.66
CA ARG A 450 -10.24 7.67 -45.01
C ARG A 450 -11.31 8.71 -45.28
N MET A 451 -11.02 9.58 -46.25
CA MET A 451 -12.02 10.31 -47.03
C MET A 451 -13.03 9.31 -47.60
N PHE A 452 -14.32 9.53 -47.34
CA PHE A 452 -15.40 9.71 -48.32
C PHE A 452 -16.62 10.30 -47.62
#